data_AF-S4PDJ9-F1
#
_entry.id   AF-S4PDJ9-F1
#
_cell.length_a   1.000
_cell.length_b   1.000
_cell.length_c   1.000
_cell.angle_alpha   90.00
_cell.angle_beta   90.00
_cell.angle_gamma   90.00
#
_symmetry.space_group_name_H-M   'P 1'
#
loop_
_entity.id
_entity.type
_entity.pdbx_description
1 polymer ?
#
loop_
_entity_poly.entity_id
_entity_poly.type
_entity_poly.pdbx_seq_one_letter_code
_entity_poly.pdbx_strand_id
1 'polypeptide(L)'
;LNYNFQNDALENLQEARKTLPVYQVRTRLLEEIRKHSTMILIGETGSGKTTQIPQIIHEYRLEGKGCIAVTQPRRVAAITLALRVAAETNSE
;
A
#
# COMPACT_ATOMS: atom_id res chain seq x y z
N LEU A 1 -27.51 12.17 -1.11
CA LEU A 1 -26.91 12.60 0.17
C LEU A 1 -25.74 11.70 0.59
N ASN A 2 -25.88 10.37 0.60
CA ASN A 2 -24.77 9.45 0.96
C ASN A 2 -23.57 9.44 -0.01
N TYR A 3 -23.79 9.78 -1.28
CA TYR A 3 -22.76 9.74 -2.32
C TYR A 3 -21.64 10.78 -2.10
N ASN A 4 -21.95 11.97 -1.56
CA ASN A 4 -20.94 13.00 -1.33
C ASN A 4 -20.01 12.64 -0.17
N PHE A 5 -20.58 12.17 0.95
CA PHE A 5 -19.78 11.73 2.10
C PHE A 5 -18.82 10.58 1.78
N GLN A 6 -19.21 9.67 0.90
CA GLN A 6 -18.38 8.52 0.52
C GLN A 6 -17.18 8.94 -0.36
N ASN A 7 -17.37 9.93 -1.25
CA ASN A 7 -16.28 10.51 -2.04
C ASN A 7 -15.34 11.34 -1.16
N ASP A 8 -15.87 12.14 -0.24
CA ASP A 8 -15.05 12.94 0.69
C ASP A 8 -14.15 12.04 1.55
N ALA A 9 -14.67 10.90 2.01
CA ALA A 9 -13.89 9.93 2.79
C ALA A 9 -12.75 9.29 1.98
N LEU A 10 -13.00 8.99 0.70
CA LEU A 10 -12.00 8.42 -0.19
C LEU A 10 -10.90 9.45 -0.53
N GLU A 11 -11.27 10.70 -0.81
CA GLU A 11 -10.32 11.79 -1.04
C GLU A 11 -9.42 12.02 0.18
N ASN A 12 -10.01 12.02 1.38
CA ASN A 12 -9.25 12.13 2.63
C ASN A 12 -8.27 10.95 2.84
N LEU A 13 -8.66 9.73 2.48
CA LEU A 13 -7.77 8.57 2.52
C LEU A 13 -6.61 8.71 1.53
N GLN A 14 -6.88 9.18 0.32
CA GLN A 14 -5.84 9.41 -0.69
C GLN A 14 -4.86 10.50 -0.28
N GLU A 15 -5.34 11.61 0.28
CA GLU A 15 -4.47 12.65 0.82
C GLU A 15 -3.64 12.14 2.00
N ALA A 16 -4.25 11.39 2.93
CA ALA A 16 -3.51 10.75 4.02
C ALA A 16 -2.40 9.83 3.52
N ARG A 17 -2.62 9.04 2.44
CA ARG A 17 -1.59 8.19 1.83
C ARG A 17 -0.38 9.00 1.36
N LYS A 18 -0.61 10.18 0.77
CA LYS A 18 0.47 11.06 0.27
C LYS A 18 1.38 11.59 1.39
N THR A 19 0.88 11.68 2.63
CA THR A 19 1.66 12.12 3.79
C THR A 19 2.61 11.05 4.35
N LEU A 20 2.43 9.78 3.97
CA LEU A 20 3.21 8.69 4.54
C LEU A 20 4.67 8.72 4.03
N PRO A 21 5.67 8.44 4.89
CA PRO A 21 7.08 8.43 4.49
C PRO A 21 7.38 7.52 3.28
N VAL A 22 6.73 6.35 3.19
CA VAL A 22 6.89 5.45 2.04
C VAL A 22 6.47 6.09 0.71
N TYR A 23 5.42 6.93 0.72
CA TYR A 23 4.94 7.59 -0.49
C TYR A 23 5.96 8.60 -1.03
N GLN A 24 6.67 9.29 -0.14
CA GLN A 24 7.69 10.28 -0.51
C GLN A 24 8.90 9.63 -1.20
N VAL A 25 9.25 8.39 -0.83
CA VAL A 25 10.39 7.66 -1.40
C VAL A 25 10.03 6.67 -2.51
N ARG A 26 8.77 6.68 -2.99
CA ARG A 26 8.24 5.67 -3.93
C ARG A 26 9.06 5.49 -5.20
N THR A 27 9.59 6.58 -5.78
CA THR A 27 10.41 6.51 -7.00
C THR A 27 11.67 5.70 -6.77
N ARG A 28 12.41 6.01 -5.70
CA ARG A 28 13.60 5.26 -5.31
C ARG A 28 13.26 3.80 -4.99
N LEU A 29 12.16 3.55 -4.28
CA LEU A 29 11.69 2.19 -3.99
C LEU A 29 11.48 1.37 -5.29
N LEU A 30 10.80 1.94 -6.29
CA LEU A 30 10.53 1.29 -7.57
C LEU A 30 11.80 1.01 -8.37
N GLU A 31 12.75 1.94 -8.38
CA GLU A 31 14.05 1.73 -9.00
C GLU A 31 14.80 0.57 -8.35
N GLU A 32 14.82 0.52 -7.03
CA GLU A 32 15.53 -0.53 -6.29
C GLU A 32 14.85 -1.90 -6.43
N ILE A 33 13.52 -1.96 -6.50
CA ILE A 33 12.77 -3.21 -6.77
C ILE A 33 13.09 -3.75 -8.17
N ARG A 34 13.26 -2.89 -9.18
CA ARG A 34 13.61 -3.34 -10.54
C ARG A 34 15.03 -3.87 -10.65
N LYS A 35 15.96 -3.34 -9.83
CA LYS A 35 17.37 -3.73 -9.85
C LYS A 35 17.65 -5.01 -9.07
N HIS A 36 16.89 -5.27 -8.01
CA HIS A 36 17.19 -6.34 -7.06
C HIS A 36 16.05 -7.36 -6.97
N SER A 37 16.38 -8.65 -7.11
CA SER A 37 15.43 -9.75 -6.91
C SER A 37 15.03 -9.93 -5.44
N THR A 38 15.79 -9.37 -4.50
CA THR A 38 15.52 -9.40 -3.06
C THR A 38 15.96 -8.09 -2.43
N MET A 39 15.12 -7.52 -1.58
CA MET A 39 15.36 -6.26 -0.89
C MET A 39 14.95 -6.37 0.58
N ILE A 40 15.75 -5.81 1.48
CA ILE A 40 15.39 -5.62 2.88
C ILE A 40 15.04 -4.14 3.07
N LEU A 41 13.79 -3.88 3.46
CA LEU A 41 13.34 -2.53 3.78
C LEU A 41 13.20 -2.34 5.29
N ILE A 42 13.86 -1.32 5.81
CA ILE A 42 13.78 -0.92 7.22
C ILE A 42 13.03 0.40 7.31
N GLY A 43 12.11 0.50 8.25
CA GLY A 43 11.44 1.75 8.59
C GLY A 43 10.59 1.58 9.85
N GLU A 44 10.26 2.67 10.51
CA GLU A 44 9.46 2.67 11.75
C GLU A 44 8.00 2.24 11.53
N THR A 45 7.35 1.72 12.56
CA THR A 45 5.90 1.47 12.52
C THR A 45 5.15 2.77 12.23
N GLY A 46 4.10 2.72 11.39
CA GLY A 46 3.38 3.93 10.96
C GLY A 46 3.92 4.57 9.69
N SER A 47 5.11 4.18 9.21
CA SER A 47 5.69 4.75 7.97
C SER A 47 4.95 4.36 6.68
N GLY A 48 3.96 3.46 6.75
CA GLY A 48 3.19 3.00 5.60
C GLY A 48 3.75 1.78 4.87
N LYS A 49 4.76 1.07 5.40
CA LYS A 49 5.41 -0.07 4.71
C LYS A 49 4.40 -1.15 4.28
N THR A 50 3.68 -1.70 5.24
CA THR A 50 2.81 -2.86 5.00
C THR A 50 1.57 -2.50 4.16
N THR A 51 1.08 -1.27 4.25
CA THR A 51 -0.12 -0.82 3.51
C THR A 51 0.23 -0.30 2.12
N GLN A 52 1.27 0.53 1.97
CA GLN A 52 1.53 1.27 0.73
C GLN A 52 2.42 0.53 -0.28
N ILE A 53 3.41 -0.25 0.18
CA ILE A 53 4.35 -0.91 -0.75
C ILE A 53 3.65 -1.87 -1.71
N PRO A 54 2.73 -2.76 -1.25
CA PRO A 54 2.01 -3.65 -2.16
C PRO A 54 1.18 -2.87 -3.18
N GLN A 55 0.54 -1.77 -2.77
CA GLN A 55 -0.24 -0.92 -3.66
C GLN A 55 0.63 -0.24 -4.71
N ILE A 56 1.79 0.31 -4.31
CA ILE A 56 2.75 0.92 -5.24
C ILE A 56 3.26 -0.11 -6.25
N ILE A 57 3.57 -1.34 -5.83
CA ILE A 57 4.00 -2.40 -6.74
C ILE A 57 2.91 -2.70 -7.78
N HIS A 58 1.65 -2.80 -7.32
CA HIS A 58 0.49 -3.05 -8.17
C HIS A 58 0.20 -1.92 -9.15
N GLU A 59 0.23 -0.67 -8.69
CA GLU A 59 0.04 0.54 -9.50
C GLU A 59 1.03 0.60 -10.67
N TYR A 60 2.26 0.11 -10.47
CA TYR A 60 3.31 0.05 -11.48
C TYR A 60 3.42 -1.30 -12.21
N ARG A 61 2.50 -2.24 -11.97
CA ARG A 61 2.41 -3.57 -12.60
C ARG A 61 3.70 -4.38 -12.50
N LEU A 62 4.42 -4.26 -11.39
CA LEU A 62 5.70 -4.94 -11.18
C LEU A 62 5.56 -6.44 -10.84
N GLU A 63 4.35 -6.90 -10.52
CA GLU A 63 4.00 -8.31 -10.32
C GLU A 63 3.90 -9.10 -11.64
N GLY A 64 3.89 -8.42 -12.79
CA GLY A 64 3.77 -9.04 -14.11
C GLY A 64 2.46 -9.83 -14.26
N LYS A 65 2.56 -11.13 -14.53
CA LYS A 65 1.41 -12.05 -14.60
C LYS A 65 1.07 -12.72 -13.26
N GLY A 66 1.84 -12.44 -12.20
CA GLY A 66 1.67 -13.01 -10.88
C GLY A 66 0.71 -12.22 -9.99
N CYS A 67 0.76 -12.51 -8.69
CA CYS A 67 0.04 -11.75 -7.67
C CYS A 67 1.00 -11.29 -6.57
N ILE A 68 0.60 -10.26 -5.82
CA ILE A 68 1.36 -9.74 -4.69
C ILE A 68 0.88 -10.45 -3.42
N ALA A 69 1.80 -11.13 -2.73
CA ALA A 69 1.53 -11.79 -1.46
C ALA A 69 2.16 -11.00 -0.30
N VAL A 70 1.36 -10.68 0.70
CA VAL A 70 1.82 -10.04 1.94
C VAL A 70 1.53 -10.97 3.11
N THR A 71 2.56 -11.37 3.84
CA THR A 71 2.42 -12.21 5.01
C THR A 71 2.43 -11.38 6.29
N GLN A 72 1.72 -11.84 7.31
CA GLN A 72 1.73 -11.24 8.66
C GLN A 72 1.86 -12.36 9.70
N PRO A 73 2.61 -12.14 10.80
CA PRO A 73 2.82 -13.18 11.81
C PRO A 73 1.55 -13.49 12.62
N ARG A 74 0.51 -12.64 12.54
CA ARG A 74 -0.74 -12.79 13.29
C ARG A 74 -1.93 -12.75 12.34
N ARG A 75 -2.87 -13.67 12.51
CA ARG A 75 -4.12 -13.76 11.71
C ARG A 75 -4.91 -12.45 11.70
N VAL A 76 -5.08 -11.81 12.87
CA VAL A 76 -5.81 -10.54 12.98
C VAL A 76 -5.11 -9.44 12.17
N ALA A 77 -3.78 -9.38 12.21
CA ALA A 77 -3.03 -8.39 11.44
C ALA A 77 -3.17 -8.59 9.93
N ALA A 78 -3.20 -9.85 9.45
CA ALA A 78 -3.45 -10.15 8.03
C ALA A 78 -4.84 -9.66 7.59
N ILE A 79 -5.88 -9.98 8.36
CA ILE A 79 -7.27 -9.60 8.04
C ILE A 79 -7.43 -8.08 8.06
N THR A 80 -6.96 -7.41 9.11
CA THR A 80 -7.05 -5.95 9.24
C THR A 80 -6.29 -5.24 8.14
N LEU A 81 -5.12 -5.76 7.75
CA LEU A 81 -4.36 -5.22 6.63
C LEU A 81 -5.14 -5.32 5.31
N ALA A 82 -5.71 -6.49 5.02
CA ALA A 82 -6.48 -6.69 3.79
C ALA A 82 -7.67 -5.73 3.71
N LEU A 83 -8.45 -5.60 4.79
CA LEU A 83 -9.56 -4.64 4.87
C LEU A 83 -9.10 -3.19 4.72
N ARG A 84 -7.95 -2.84 5.30
CA ARG A 84 -7.38 -1.50 5.18
C ARG A 84 -6.98 -1.18 3.74
N VAL A 85 -6.31 -2.11 3.06
CA VAL A 85 -5.90 -1.95 1.67
C VAL A 85 -7.12 -1.87 0.76
N ALA A 86 -8.11 -2.74 0.95
CA ALA A 86 -9.37 -2.73 0.22
C ALA A 86 -10.10 -1.38 0.29
N ALA A 87 -10.16 -0.77 1.48
CA ALA A 87 -10.72 0.57 1.66
C ALA A 87 -9.87 1.68 0.98
N GLU A 88 -8.54 1.54 0.95
CA GLU A 88 -7.63 2.50 0.30
C GLU A 88 -7.65 2.41 -1.24
N THR A 89 -8.04 1.27 -1.80
CA THR A 89 -8.12 1.01 -3.25
C THR A 89 -9.54 0.97 -3.80
N ASN A 90 -10.55 1.13 -2.95
CA ASN A 90 -11.96 0.97 -3.29
C ASN A 90 -12.26 -0.38 -3.98
N SER A 91 -11.72 -1.45 -3.40
CA SER A 91 -11.92 -2.84 -3.84
C SER A 91 -12.60 -3.67 -2.73
N GLU A 92 -13.23 -4.78 -3.09
CA GLU A 92 -13.87 -5.73 -2.15
C GLU A 92 -12.89 -6.76 -1.57
#